data_AF-A0A6I5CM76-F1
#
_entry.id   AF-A0A6I5CM76-F1
#
_cell.length_a   1.000
_cell.length_b   1.000
_cell.length_c   1.000
_cell.angle_alpha   90.00
_cell.angle_beta   90.00
_cell.angle_gamma   90.00
#
_symmetry.space_group_name_H-M   'P 1'
#
loop_
_entity.id
_entity.type
_entity.pdbx_description
1 polymer ?
#
loop_
_entity_poly.entity_id
_entity_poly.type
_entity_poly.pdbx_seq_one_letter_code
_entity_poly.pdbx_strand_id
1 'polypeptide(L)'
;MSRVRVHNFSVSVDGFATGEGQSLDAPFGHAGARLHEWFFPTRTFRQMHDKPDGGHGVDDAVAGTWDAGIGAEIMGRNKFGPQRGPWEDEDWVGWWGPNPPFHTPVFV
;
A
#
# COMPACT_ATOMS: atom_id res chain seq x y z
N MET A 1 -0.30 -23.21 -12.22
CA MET A 1 -1.48 -22.34 -12.14
C MET A 1 -1.16 -21.16 -11.24
N SER A 2 -1.64 -19.97 -11.56
CA SER A 2 -1.57 -18.80 -10.68
C SER A 2 -2.44 -19.00 -9.44
N ARG A 3 -2.10 -18.32 -8.33
CA ARG A 3 -2.88 -18.31 -7.08
C ARG A 3 -3.34 -16.89 -6.80
N VAL A 4 -4.54 -16.76 -6.24
CA VAL A 4 -5.05 -15.51 -5.68
C VAL A 4 -4.76 -15.53 -4.18
N ARG A 5 -4.14 -14.47 -3.65
CA ARG A 5 -3.86 -14.32 -2.23
C ARG A 5 -3.99 -12.86 -1.80
N VAL A 6 -4.37 -12.65 -0.54
CA VAL A 6 -4.07 -11.40 0.16
C VAL A 6 -2.62 -11.50 0.63
N HIS A 7 -1.80 -10.51 0.30
CA HIS A 7 -0.36 -10.52 0.55
C HIS A 7 0.05 -9.24 1.29
N ASN A 8 0.91 -9.36 2.31
CA ASN A 8 1.43 -8.26 3.12
C ASN A 8 0.36 -7.23 3.55
N PHE A 9 -0.67 -7.71 4.27
CA PHE A 9 -1.80 -6.90 4.71
C PHE A 9 -1.75 -6.66 6.22
N SER A 10 -1.93 -5.40 6.64
CA SER A 10 -1.98 -5.03 8.06
C SER A 10 -3.42 -4.87 8.51
N VAL A 11 -3.74 -5.41 9.68
CA VAL A 11 -5.07 -5.31 10.31
C VAL A 11 -4.89 -5.01 11.80
N SER A 12 -5.78 -4.21 12.36
CA SER A 12 -5.84 -3.98 13.80
C SER A 12 -6.33 -5.22 14.54
N VAL A 13 -6.12 -5.24 15.85
CA VAL A 13 -6.53 -6.36 16.72
C VAL A 13 -8.05 -6.57 16.72
N ASP A 14 -8.82 -5.51 16.51
CA ASP A 14 -10.28 -5.50 16.38
C ASP A 14 -10.79 -5.66 14.94
N GLY A 15 -9.90 -5.93 13.97
CA GLY A 15 -10.28 -6.40 12.63
C GLY A 15 -10.44 -5.32 11.55
N PHE A 16 -9.85 -4.14 11.71
CA PHE A 16 -9.92 -3.04 10.75
C PHE A 16 -8.60 -2.81 10.02
N ALA A 17 -8.65 -2.52 8.73
CA ALA A 17 -7.47 -2.28 7.89
C ALA A 17 -7.25 -0.80 7.50
N THR A 18 -8.19 0.07 7.86
CA THR A 18 -8.13 1.52 7.64
C THR A 18 -9.08 2.21 8.61
N GLY A 19 -8.90 3.51 8.82
CA GLY A 19 -9.84 4.32 9.60
C GLY A 19 -10.99 4.85 8.73
N GLU A 20 -12.09 5.19 9.39
CA GLU A 20 -13.18 5.95 8.78
C GLU A 20 -12.73 7.35 8.36
N GLY A 21 -13.44 7.92 7.38
CA GLY A 21 -13.20 9.30 6.92
C GLY A 21 -12.03 9.44 5.96
N GLN A 22 -11.72 8.42 5.16
CA GLN A 22 -10.70 8.51 4.12
C GLN A 22 -10.97 9.69 3.18
N SER A 23 -9.97 10.55 2.98
CA SER A 23 -10.00 11.72 2.12
C SER A 23 -8.65 11.91 1.41
N LEU A 24 -8.50 12.96 0.60
CA LEU A 24 -7.23 13.31 -0.02
C LEU A 24 -6.13 13.56 1.03
N ASP A 25 -6.45 14.31 2.09
CA ASP A 25 -5.50 14.65 3.16
C ASP A 25 -5.36 13.54 4.21
N ALA A 26 -6.32 12.61 4.27
CA ALA A 26 -6.33 11.48 5.20
C ALA A 26 -6.56 10.16 4.44
N PRO A 27 -5.56 9.64 3.69
CA PRO A 27 -5.74 8.46 2.85
C PRO A 27 -6.08 7.19 3.65
N PHE A 28 -5.75 7.13 4.93
CA PHE A 28 -6.11 6.05 5.86
C PHE A 28 -7.17 6.46 6.90
N GLY A 29 -7.86 7.58 6.67
CA GLY A 29 -8.85 8.14 7.59
C GLY A 29 -8.25 8.47 8.96
N HIS A 30 -9.08 8.42 10.00
CA HIS A 30 -8.68 8.76 11.36
C HIS A 30 -7.59 7.84 11.97
N ALA A 31 -7.38 6.65 11.40
CA ALA A 31 -6.35 5.72 11.86
C ALA A 31 -4.93 6.19 11.48
N GLY A 32 -4.82 7.08 10.49
CA GLY A 32 -3.54 7.58 9.99
C GLY A 32 -2.61 6.44 9.58
N ALA A 33 -1.33 6.58 9.90
CA ALA A 33 -0.30 5.64 9.47
C ALA A 33 -0.06 4.48 10.46
N ARG A 34 -0.83 4.37 11.54
CA ARG A 34 -0.54 3.51 12.71
C ARG A 34 -0.31 2.03 12.34
N LEU A 35 -1.10 1.50 11.41
CA LEU A 35 -0.97 0.11 10.95
C LEU A 35 0.31 -0.17 10.17
N HIS A 36 0.99 0.86 9.68
CA HIS A 36 2.19 0.76 8.84
C HIS A 36 3.46 1.25 9.55
N GLU A 37 3.38 1.66 10.82
CA GLU A 37 4.53 2.18 11.58
C GLU A 37 5.69 1.18 11.66
N TRP A 38 5.38 -0.13 11.72
CA TRP A 38 6.36 -1.20 11.70
C TRP A 38 7.16 -1.27 10.38
N PHE A 39 6.55 -0.85 9.27
CA PHE A 39 7.12 -0.96 7.93
C PHE A 39 8.07 0.20 7.61
N PHE A 40 7.78 1.42 8.07
CA PHE A 40 8.58 2.61 7.77
C PHE A 40 10.08 2.57 8.15
N PRO A 41 10.50 1.93 9.27
CA PRO A 41 11.92 1.82 9.60
C PRO A 41 12.64 0.69 8.84
N THR A 42 11.93 -0.15 8.07
CA THR A 42 12.55 -1.25 7.31
C THR A 42 13.43 -0.71 6.18
N ARG A 43 14.51 -1.43 5.84
CA ARG A 43 15.31 -1.12 4.65
C ARG A 43 14.44 -1.13 3.40
N THR A 44 13.51 -2.09 3.28
CA THR A 44 12.59 -2.22 2.15
C THR A 44 11.84 -0.92 1.88
N PHE A 45 11.15 -0.35 2.89
CA PHE A 45 10.45 0.94 2.72
C PHE A 45 11.40 2.09 2.40
N ARG A 46 12.53 2.15 3.10
CA ARG A 46 13.51 3.23 2.90
C ARG A 46 14.04 3.25 1.47
N GLN A 47 14.35 2.08 0.90
CA GLN A 47 14.82 1.95 -0.47
C GLN A 47 13.76 2.34 -1.51
N MET A 48 12.48 2.02 -1.28
CA MET A 48 11.38 2.50 -2.13
C MET A 48 11.31 4.03 -2.21
N HIS A 49 11.82 4.72 -1.19
CA HIS A 49 11.88 6.18 -1.10
C HIS A 49 13.30 6.73 -1.33
N ASP A 50 14.17 5.97 -2.01
CA ASP A 50 15.55 6.35 -2.34
C ASP A 50 16.40 6.74 -1.12
N LYS A 51 16.10 6.15 0.06
CA LYS A 51 16.88 6.36 1.29
C LYS A 51 17.82 5.18 1.53
N PRO A 52 19.09 5.45 1.90
CA PRO A 52 20.10 4.40 2.08
C PRO A 52 20.06 3.72 3.45
N ASP A 53 19.24 4.23 4.39
CA ASP A 53 19.13 3.70 5.75
C ASP A 53 18.02 2.66 5.91
N GLY A 54 17.81 2.16 7.13
CA GLY A 54 16.76 1.20 7.47
C GLY A 54 17.28 -0.09 8.10
N GLY A 55 16.43 -0.73 8.90
CA GLY A 55 16.75 -1.97 9.60
C GLY A 55 16.62 -3.21 8.71
N HIS A 56 17.42 -4.25 9.01
CA HIS A 56 17.41 -5.57 8.34
C HIS A 56 16.83 -6.68 9.25
N GLY A 57 15.83 -6.35 10.06
CA GLY A 57 15.23 -7.27 11.04
C GLY A 57 14.14 -8.17 10.45
N VAL A 58 13.37 -8.81 11.33
CA VAL A 58 12.22 -9.65 10.97
C VAL A 58 11.19 -8.86 10.15
N ASP A 59 10.92 -7.61 10.55
CA ASP A 59 10.04 -6.72 9.81
C ASP A 59 10.51 -6.48 8.37
N ASP A 60 11.82 -6.27 8.16
CA ASP A 60 12.38 -6.11 6.81
C ASP A 60 12.32 -7.41 6.01
N ALA A 61 12.54 -8.55 6.66
CA ALA A 61 12.41 -9.86 6.02
C ALA A 61 10.98 -10.14 5.54
N VAL A 62 9.95 -9.70 6.28
CA VAL A 62 8.55 -9.78 5.84
C VAL A 62 8.27 -8.75 4.74
N ALA A 63 8.66 -7.50 4.98
CA ALA A 63 8.44 -6.40 4.06
C ALA A 63 9.04 -6.69 2.69
N GLY A 64 10.29 -7.18 2.62
CA GLY A 64 11.01 -7.48 1.38
C GLY A 64 10.39 -8.59 0.52
N THR A 65 9.34 -9.28 0.99
CA THR A 65 8.61 -10.27 0.18
C THR A 65 7.43 -9.67 -0.58
N TRP A 66 7.20 -8.36 -0.50
CA TRP A 66 5.99 -7.69 -1.00
C TRP A 66 5.73 -7.91 -2.51
N ASP A 67 6.78 -8.03 -3.34
CA ASP A 67 6.68 -8.23 -4.79
C ASP A 67 6.98 -9.67 -5.26
N ALA A 68 7.51 -10.50 -4.37
CA ALA A 68 8.01 -11.82 -4.72
C ALA A 68 6.90 -12.73 -5.27
N GLY A 69 6.97 -13.01 -6.57
CA GLY A 69 6.01 -13.86 -7.29
C GLY A 69 4.64 -13.20 -7.51
N ILE A 70 4.56 -11.86 -7.40
CA ILE A 70 3.37 -11.09 -7.76
C ILE A 70 3.43 -10.77 -9.25
N GLY A 71 2.43 -11.23 -10.01
CA GLY A 71 2.33 -10.98 -11.46
C GLY A 71 1.30 -9.93 -11.85
N ALA A 72 0.40 -9.58 -10.93
CA ALA A 72 -0.61 -8.54 -11.06
C ALA A 72 -1.18 -8.20 -9.68
N GLU A 73 -1.66 -6.98 -9.51
CA GLU A 73 -2.36 -6.53 -8.31
C GLU A 73 -3.82 -6.17 -8.63
N ILE A 74 -4.72 -6.49 -7.69
CA ILE A 74 -6.11 -6.06 -7.71
C ILE A 74 -6.33 -5.21 -6.45
N MET A 75 -6.81 -3.98 -6.60
CA MET A 75 -7.10 -3.10 -5.46
C MET A 75 -8.43 -2.40 -5.60
N GLY A 76 -9.11 -2.16 -4.48
CA GLY A 76 -10.33 -1.36 -4.50
C GLY A 76 -10.05 0.13 -4.70
N ARG A 77 -11.04 0.85 -5.22
CA ARG A 77 -10.98 2.30 -5.46
C ARG A 77 -10.50 3.13 -4.27
N ASN A 78 -10.89 2.78 -3.05
CA ASN A 78 -10.48 3.50 -1.84
C ASN A 78 -8.99 3.31 -1.48
N LYS A 79 -8.32 2.27 -2.02
CA LYS A 79 -6.86 2.14 -1.93
C LYS A 79 -6.19 3.00 -3.01
N PHE A 80 -6.74 3.01 -4.21
CA PHE A 80 -6.17 3.74 -5.35
C PHE A 80 -6.32 5.27 -5.24
N GLY A 81 -7.43 5.78 -4.71
CA GLY A 81 -7.69 7.21 -4.65
C GLY A 81 -8.80 7.65 -3.70
N PRO A 82 -8.93 8.97 -3.47
CA PRO A 82 -9.90 9.54 -2.53
C PRO A 82 -11.32 9.67 -3.12
N GLN A 83 -11.49 9.47 -4.42
CA GLN A 83 -12.78 9.69 -5.10
C GLN A 83 -13.85 8.67 -4.67
N ARG A 84 -15.11 9.09 -4.70
CA ARG A 84 -16.30 8.26 -4.40
C ARG A 84 -17.30 8.38 -5.56
N GLY A 85 -18.14 7.38 -5.77
CA GLY A 85 -19.14 7.39 -6.86
C GLY A 85 -18.55 6.93 -8.20
N PRO A 86 -19.16 7.26 -9.36
CA PRO A 86 -18.61 6.98 -10.70
C PRO A 86 -17.26 7.70 -10.98
N TRP A 87 -16.56 7.32 -12.03
CA TRP A 87 -15.38 8.08 -12.52
C TRP A 87 -15.88 9.30 -13.28
N GLU A 88 -15.42 10.49 -12.90
CA GLU A 88 -15.75 11.75 -13.59
C GLU A 88 -14.73 12.06 -14.69
N ASP A 89 -13.47 11.69 -14.47
CA ASP A 89 -12.32 11.84 -15.36
C ASP A 89 -11.28 10.72 -15.09
N GLU A 90 -10.18 10.74 -15.86
CA GLU A 90 -9.05 9.80 -15.76
C GLU A 90 -7.76 10.50 -15.29
N ASP A 91 -7.85 11.70 -14.73
CA ASP A 91 -6.67 12.52 -14.41
C ASP A 91 -5.90 12.00 -13.18
N TRP A 92 -6.58 11.25 -12.30
CA TRP A 92 -5.97 10.66 -11.11
C TRP A 92 -5.19 9.37 -11.44
N VAL A 93 -3.88 9.41 -11.23
CA VAL A 93 -2.97 8.28 -11.49
C VAL A 93 -2.47 7.56 -10.22
N GLY A 94 -3.06 7.85 -9.06
CA GLY A 94 -2.68 7.26 -7.77
C GLY A 94 -1.78 8.14 -6.90
N TRP A 95 -1.57 7.70 -5.66
CA TRP A 95 -0.80 8.44 -4.63
C TRP A 95 0.70 8.51 -4.87
N TRP A 96 1.23 7.62 -5.72
CA TRP A 96 2.67 7.32 -5.80
C TRP A 96 3.39 8.06 -6.93
N GLY A 97 2.69 8.93 -7.67
CA GLY A 97 3.26 9.67 -8.79
C GLY A 97 3.68 8.76 -9.95
N PRO A 98 4.69 9.15 -10.74
CA PRO A 98 5.04 8.46 -11.99
C PRO A 98 5.71 7.09 -11.80
N ASN A 99 6.19 6.77 -10.58
CA ASN A 99 6.90 5.53 -10.29
C ASN A 99 6.24 4.79 -9.12
N PRO A 100 5.06 4.17 -9.33
CA PRO A 100 4.35 3.46 -8.27
C PRO A 100 5.08 2.17 -7.86
N PRO A 101 4.89 1.70 -6.61
CA PRO A 101 5.65 0.57 -6.10
C PRO A 101 5.29 -0.75 -6.79
N PHE A 102 4.14 -0.91 -7.45
CA PHE A 102 3.65 -2.23 -7.86
C PHE A 102 4.46 -2.91 -8.98
N HIS A 103 5.02 -2.12 -9.91
CA HIS A 103 5.79 -2.58 -11.09
C HIS A 103 5.22 -3.78 -11.86
N THR A 104 3.91 -3.99 -11.76
CA THR A 104 3.12 -5.03 -12.41
C THR A 104 1.77 -4.43 -12.81
N PRO A 105 0.99 -5.08 -13.70
CA PRO A 105 -0.35 -4.61 -14.03
C PRO A 105 -1.22 -4.49 -12.77
N VAL A 106 -1.85 -3.32 -12.59
CA VAL A 106 -2.78 -3.04 -11.49
C VAL A 106 -4.18 -2.91 -12.06
N PHE A 107 -5.12 -3.63 -11.45
CA PHE A 107 -6.55 -3.55 -11.75
C PHE A 107 -7.26 -2.89 -10.57
N VAL A 108 -7.86 -1.72 -10.81
CA VAL A 108 -8.60 -0.93 -9.82
C VAL A 108 -10.10 -1.13 -9.98
#